data_AF-N1W8W3-F1
#
_entry.id   AF-N1W8W3-F1
#
_cell.length_a   1.000
_cell.length_b   1.000
_cell.length_c   1.000
_cell.angle_alpha   90.00
_cell.angle_beta   90.00
_cell.angle_gamma   90.00
#
_symmetry.space_group_name_H-M   'P 1'
#
loop_
_entity.id
_entity.type
_entity.pdbx_description
1 polymer ?
#
loop_
_entity_poly.entity_id
_entity_poly.type
_entity_poly.pdbx_seq_one_letter_code
_entity_poly.pdbx_strand_id
1 'polypeptide(L)'
;MASVTDSTRSFFLIVLIFFLIAIGFFVFDYFQVINAEDYLPFLKKQAGLVNQDLLSPTELEKLEMEKAKERLIADREELEQMKRELEEKSSSLHADKERLEELKEGIQRKEKEMADKLKKDNARAEKVKVLANKVANMPPESARDMLINWPDYDIIEVFEQMDRDAEEDGRQTITTYLLTLFPAERRSVISNKWLDAGARNVPNYGKSIDEDNDEP
;
A
#
# COMPACT_ATOMS: atom_id res chain seq x y z
N MET A 1 -80.56 32.49 42.66
CA MET A 1 -80.88 31.47 41.64
C MET A 1 -81.99 32.04 40.76
N ALA A 2 -81.68 32.45 39.54
CA ALA A 2 -82.67 32.91 38.57
C ALA A 2 -82.62 31.96 37.37
N SER A 3 -83.72 31.24 37.16
CA SER A 3 -83.90 30.22 36.13
C SER A 3 -83.84 30.88 34.75
N VAL A 4 -82.70 30.74 34.09
CA VAL A 4 -82.55 31.10 32.68
C VAL A 4 -83.38 30.11 31.88
N THR A 5 -84.40 30.60 31.18
CA THR A 5 -85.24 29.84 30.25
C THR A 5 -84.35 29.02 29.31
N ASP A 6 -84.65 27.73 29.13
CA ASP A 6 -83.80 26.77 28.42
C ASP A 6 -83.35 27.26 27.02
N SER A 7 -84.22 28.04 26.37
CA SER A 7 -83.98 28.69 25.09
C SER A 7 -82.90 29.78 25.14
N THR A 8 -82.84 30.59 26.21
CA THR A 8 -81.82 31.65 26.37
C THR A 8 -80.45 31.05 26.67
N ARG A 9 -80.41 29.96 27.44
CA ARG A 9 -79.16 29.24 27.73
C ARG A 9 -78.62 28.56 26.46
N SER A 10 -79.50 27.95 25.68
CA SER A 10 -79.15 27.35 24.38
C SER A 10 -78.70 28.39 23.35
N PHE A 11 -79.35 29.55 23.30
CA PHE A 11 -78.94 30.66 22.43
C PHE A 11 -77.55 31.19 22.80
N PHE A 12 -77.29 31.40 24.09
CA PHE A 12 -75.95 31.79 24.56
C PHE A 12 -74.89 30.73 24.24
N LEU A 13 -75.25 29.45 24.33
CA LEU A 13 -74.34 28.35 24.02
C LEU A 13 -73.98 28.28 22.52
N ILE A 14 -74.95 28.56 21.65
CA ILE A 14 -74.74 28.65 20.19
C ILE A 14 -73.85 29.84 19.84
N VAL A 15 -74.10 31.01 20.43
CA VAL A 15 -73.27 32.20 20.21
C VAL A 15 -71.85 31.97 20.74
N LEU A 16 -71.73 31.32 21.91
CA LEU A 16 -70.43 30.95 22.48
C LEU A 16 -69.66 29.97 21.59
N ILE A 17 -70.34 28.97 21.02
CA ILE A 17 -69.75 28.02 20.05
C ILE A 17 -69.26 28.76 18.81
N PHE A 18 -70.05 29.68 18.27
CA PHE A 18 -69.65 30.45 17.09
C PHE A 18 -68.43 31.32 17.37
N PHE A 19 -68.37 31.91 18.57
CA PHE A 19 -67.23 32.69 19.03
C PHE A 19 -65.97 31.82 19.20
N LEU A 20 -66.12 30.61 19.74
CA LEU A 20 -65.02 29.66 19.89
C LEU A 20 -64.47 29.18 18.54
N ILE A 21 -65.35 28.96 17.56
CA ILE A 21 -64.96 28.60 16.19
C ILE A 21 -64.21 29.76 15.53
N ALA A 22 -64.68 31.00 15.70
CA ALA A 22 -64.03 32.18 15.12
C ALA A 22 -62.61 32.38 15.68
N ILE A 23 -62.43 32.23 17.00
CA ILE A 23 -61.11 32.28 17.64
C ILE A 23 -60.24 31.12 17.18
N GLY A 24 -60.79 29.91 17.10
CA GLY A 24 -60.08 28.75 16.58
C GLY A 24 -59.55 29.01 15.17
N PHE A 25 -60.40 29.52 14.27
CA PHE A 25 -60.03 29.87 12.90
C PHE A 25 -58.92 30.93 12.83
N PHE A 26 -58.99 31.94 13.70
CA PHE A 26 -57.97 33.00 13.80
C PHE A 26 -56.62 32.45 14.28
N VAL A 27 -56.62 31.52 15.24
CA VAL A 27 -55.39 30.85 15.70
C VAL A 27 -54.83 29.93 14.61
N PHE A 28 -55.69 29.22 13.87
CA PHE A 28 -55.25 28.41 12.72
C PHE A 28 -54.63 29.24 11.59
N ASP A 29 -55.17 30.44 11.33
CA ASP A 29 -54.59 31.42 10.40
C ASP A 29 -53.24 31.96 10.89
N TYR A 30 -53.13 32.29 12.20
CA TYR A 30 -51.89 32.75 12.82
C TYR A 30 -50.74 31.72 12.75
N PHE A 31 -51.05 30.43 12.88
CA PHE A 31 -50.06 29.35 12.79
C PHE A 31 -49.74 28.91 11.36
N GLN A 32 -50.40 29.47 10.33
CA GLN A 32 -50.13 29.22 8.91
C GLN A 32 -50.24 27.74 8.47
N VAL A 33 -50.98 26.92 9.22
CA VAL A 33 -51.18 25.48 8.95
C VAL A 33 -52.22 25.25 7.84
N ILE A 34 -53.09 26.23 7.58
CA ILE A 34 -54.11 26.19 6.52
C ILE A 34 -54.14 27.56 5.82
N ASN A 35 -53.93 27.59 4.49
CA ASN A 35 -54.10 28.80 3.69
C ASN A 35 -55.60 29.13 3.58
N ALA A 36 -56.07 30.12 4.34
CA ALA A 36 -57.47 30.60 4.29
C ALA A 36 -57.88 31.11 2.89
N GLU A 37 -56.90 31.43 2.03
CA GLU A 37 -57.09 31.87 0.64
C GLU A 37 -57.64 30.77 -0.30
N ASP A 38 -57.51 29.49 0.04
CA ASP A 38 -58.02 28.38 -0.79
C ASP A 38 -59.51 28.09 -0.55
N TYR A 39 -60.05 28.43 0.63
CA TYR A 39 -61.45 28.13 0.98
C TYR A 39 -62.40 29.31 0.80
N LEU A 40 -61.91 30.55 0.78
CA LEU A 40 -62.73 31.76 0.66
C LEU A 40 -62.29 32.63 -0.53
N PRO A 41 -62.89 32.47 -1.72
CA PRO A 41 -62.47 33.18 -2.93
C PRO A 41 -62.70 34.69 -2.91
N PHE A 42 -63.43 35.24 -1.93
CA PHE A 42 -63.63 36.69 -1.79
C PHE A 42 -62.42 37.41 -1.15
N LEU A 43 -61.56 36.68 -0.44
CA LEU A 43 -60.34 37.22 0.20
C LEU A 43 -59.14 37.26 -0.76
N LYS A 44 -59.24 36.65 -1.95
CA LYS A 44 -58.23 36.78 -3.01
C LYS A 44 -58.18 38.23 -3.49
N LYS A 45 -57.24 39.00 -2.93
CA LYS A 45 -56.80 40.27 -3.50
C LYS A 45 -56.48 40.02 -4.98
N GLN A 46 -57.22 40.65 -5.88
CA GLN A 46 -56.86 40.69 -7.30
C GLN A 46 -55.37 41.02 -7.40
N ALA A 47 -54.61 40.15 -8.06
CA ALA A 47 -53.20 40.35 -8.30
C ALA A 47 -53.04 41.69 -9.02
N GLY A 48 -52.63 42.72 -8.28
CA GLY A 48 -52.23 43.98 -8.87
C GLY A 48 -51.11 43.66 -9.85
N LEU A 49 -51.26 44.12 -11.10
CA LEU A 49 -50.20 44.08 -12.10
C LEU A 49 -48.97 44.76 -11.48
N VAL A 50 -48.03 43.95 -10.99
CA VAL A 50 -46.76 44.42 -10.45
C VAL A 50 -46.01 44.99 -11.64
N ASN A 51 -45.84 46.31 -11.66
CA ASN A 51 -45.01 46.99 -12.64
C ASN A 51 -43.61 46.36 -12.62
N GLN A 52 -43.27 45.60 -13.68
CA GLN A 52 -41.97 44.95 -13.81
C GLN A 52 -40.81 45.95 -13.91
N ASP A 53 -41.10 47.22 -14.20
CA ASP A 53 -40.08 48.27 -14.31
C ASP A 53 -39.41 48.64 -12.98
N LEU A 54 -40.03 48.35 -11.83
CA LEU A 54 -39.40 48.52 -10.51
C LEU A 54 -38.53 47.33 -10.08
N LEU A 55 -38.51 46.25 -10.87
CA LEU A 55 -37.70 45.04 -10.65
C LEU A 55 -36.45 45.02 -11.53
N SER A 56 -36.22 46.02 -12.39
CA SER A 56 -34.96 46.13 -13.12
C SER A 56 -33.89 46.64 -12.14
N PRO A 57 -32.82 45.87 -11.88
CA PRO A 57 -31.72 46.30 -11.03
C PRO A 57 -31.19 47.65 -11.50
N THR A 58 -30.82 48.51 -10.57
CA THR A 58 -30.17 49.79 -10.89
C THR A 58 -28.87 49.50 -11.66
N GLU A 59 -28.41 50.39 -12.54
CA GLU A 59 -27.18 50.16 -13.33
C GLU A 59 -25.97 49.79 -12.45
N LEU A 60 -25.89 50.34 -11.24
CA LEU A 60 -24.91 49.98 -10.21
C LEU A 60 -25.04 48.53 -9.74
N GLU A 61 -26.26 48.07 -9.48
CA GLU A 61 -26.55 46.70 -9.04
C GLU A 61 -26.25 45.68 -10.14
N LYS A 62 -26.49 46.03 -11.41
CA LYS A 62 -26.09 45.18 -12.55
C LYS A 62 -24.57 45.00 -12.61
N LEU A 63 -23.81 46.08 -12.39
CA LEU A 63 -22.34 46.04 -12.36
C LEU A 63 -21.81 45.22 -11.17
N GLU A 64 -22.42 45.35 -9.99
CA GLU A 64 -22.07 44.53 -8.83
C GLU A 64 -22.35 43.04 -9.06
N MET A 65 -23.49 42.73 -9.68
CA MET A 65 -23.86 41.36 -10.07
C MET A 65 -22.92 40.78 -11.12
N GLU A 66 -22.49 41.57 -12.10
CA GLU A 66 -21.51 41.16 -13.11
C GLU A 66 -20.15 40.86 -12.47
N LYS A 67 -19.65 41.76 -11.61
CA LYS A 67 -18.41 41.54 -10.85
C LYS A 67 -18.48 40.34 -9.92
N ALA A 68 -19.63 40.08 -9.31
CA ALA A 68 -19.84 38.88 -8.50
C ALA A 68 -19.81 37.60 -9.35
N LYS A 69 -20.39 37.62 -10.55
CA LYS A 69 -20.32 36.49 -11.48
C LYS A 69 -18.90 36.23 -11.97
N GLU A 70 -18.14 37.28 -12.30
CA GLU A 70 -16.73 37.16 -12.69
C GLU A 70 -15.89 36.50 -11.59
N ARG A 71 -16.09 36.91 -10.32
CA ARG A 71 -15.43 36.27 -9.17
C ARG A 71 -15.80 34.80 -9.03
N LEU A 72 -17.09 34.47 -9.15
CA LEU A 72 -17.54 33.08 -9.08
C LEU A 72 -16.98 32.21 -10.21
N ILE A 73 -16.79 32.78 -11.40
CA ILE A 73 -16.16 32.08 -12.53
C ILE A 73 -14.67 31.85 -12.22
N ALA A 74 -13.95 32.87 -11.75
CA ALA A 74 -12.54 32.75 -11.37
C ALA A 74 -12.32 31.72 -10.24
N ASP A 75 -13.13 31.77 -9.18
CA ASP A 75 -13.06 30.82 -8.07
C ASP A 75 -13.36 29.38 -8.55
N ARG A 76 -14.29 29.23 -9.49
CA ARG A 76 -14.62 27.92 -10.08
C ARG A 76 -13.45 27.38 -10.91
N GLU A 77 -12.81 28.22 -11.72
CA GLU A 77 -11.64 27.84 -12.50
C GLU A 77 -10.47 27.42 -11.60
N GLU A 78 -10.21 28.17 -10.52
CA GLU A 78 -9.20 27.83 -9.53
C GLU A 78 -9.51 26.49 -8.84
N LEU A 79 -10.75 26.26 -8.42
CA LEU A 79 -11.18 24.99 -7.84
C LEU A 79 -11.05 23.82 -8.82
N GLU A 80 -11.34 24.03 -10.10
CA GLU A 80 -11.15 23.01 -11.13
C GLU A 80 -9.66 22.71 -11.36
N GLN A 81 -8.78 23.71 -11.32
CA GLN A 81 -7.32 23.50 -11.38
C GLN A 81 -6.83 22.70 -10.18
N MET A 82 -7.19 23.10 -8.96
CA MET A 82 -6.81 22.39 -7.74
C MET A 82 -7.31 20.94 -7.74
N LYS A 83 -8.52 20.68 -8.25
CA LYS A 83 -9.05 19.31 -8.37
C LYS A 83 -8.21 18.47 -9.33
N ARG A 84 -7.83 19.01 -10.49
CA ARG A 84 -6.98 18.30 -11.46
C ARG A 84 -5.60 17.99 -10.86
N GLU A 85 -4.98 18.97 -10.19
CA GLU A 85 -3.70 18.74 -9.52
C GLU A 85 -3.80 17.69 -8.41
N LEU A 86 -4.89 17.71 -7.64
CA LEU A 86 -5.11 16.73 -6.58
C LEU A 86 -5.32 15.33 -7.15
N GLU A 87 -6.08 15.22 -8.25
CA GLU A 87 -6.29 13.95 -8.95
C GLU A 87 -4.98 13.39 -9.51
N GLU A 88 -4.16 14.23 -10.16
CA GLU A 88 -2.84 13.85 -10.64
C GLU A 88 -1.91 13.39 -9.51
N LYS A 89 -1.84 14.15 -8.41
CA LYS A 89 -1.07 13.78 -7.21
C LYS A 89 -1.59 12.49 -6.56
N SER A 90 -2.90 12.27 -6.56
CA SER A 90 -3.48 11.05 -6.00
C SER A 90 -3.15 9.83 -6.86
N SER A 91 -3.18 9.98 -8.19
CA SER A 91 -2.82 8.93 -9.13
C SER A 91 -1.32 8.59 -9.03
N SER A 92 -0.45 9.59 -8.93
CA SER A 92 0.99 9.35 -8.79
C SER A 92 1.31 8.67 -7.46
N LEU A 93 0.69 9.12 -6.36
CA LEU A 93 0.85 8.49 -5.05
C LEU A 93 0.36 7.04 -5.04
N HIS A 94 -0.73 6.74 -5.76
CA HIS A 94 -1.21 5.38 -5.89
C HIS A 94 -0.23 4.48 -6.65
N ALA A 95 0.30 4.96 -7.77
CA ALA A 95 1.32 4.24 -8.55
C ALA A 95 2.61 4.02 -7.74
N ASP A 96 3.05 5.02 -6.98
CA ASP A 96 4.24 4.89 -6.13
C ASP A 96 4.01 3.91 -4.98
N LYS A 97 2.80 3.90 -4.40
CA LYS A 97 2.43 2.92 -3.37
C LYS A 97 2.45 1.49 -3.92
N GLU A 98 1.94 1.28 -5.14
CA GLU A 98 1.97 -0.04 -5.79
C GLU A 98 3.41 -0.50 -6.03
N ARG A 99 4.26 0.36 -6.60
CA ARG A 99 5.70 0.09 -6.78
C ARG A 99 6.42 -0.24 -5.48
N LEU A 100 6.10 0.48 -4.39
CA LEU A 100 6.70 0.23 -3.08
C LEU A 100 6.26 -1.13 -2.51
N GLU A 101 5.01 -1.53 -2.70
CA GLU A 101 4.55 -2.84 -2.24
C GLU A 101 5.19 -3.96 -3.07
N GLU A 102 5.29 -3.81 -4.40
CA GLU A 102 6.02 -4.77 -5.25
C GLU A 102 7.49 -4.91 -4.86
N LEU A 103 8.17 -3.79 -4.60
CA LEU A 103 9.57 -3.79 -4.16
C LEU A 103 9.71 -4.47 -2.80
N LYS A 104 8.82 -4.18 -1.86
CA LYS A 104 8.81 -4.78 -0.52
C LYS A 104 8.59 -6.29 -0.61
N GLU A 105 7.65 -6.76 -1.42
CA GLU A 105 7.47 -8.19 -1.67
C GLU A 105 8.71 -8.82 -2.32
N GLY A 106 9.33 -8.11 -3.28
CA GLY A 106 10.57 -8.54 -3.91
C GLY A 106 11.73 -8.70 -2.91
N ILE A 107 11.87 -7.76 -1.98
CA ILE A 107 12.86 -7.83 -0.90
C ILE A 107 12.56 -9.00 0.02
N GLN A 108 11.31 -9.18 0.47
CA GLN A 108 10.94 -10.30 1.34
C GLN A 108 11.19 -11.67 0.71
N ARG A 109 10.92 -11.81 -0.60
CA ARG A 109 11.26 -13.05 -1.34
C ARG A 109 12.76 -13.29 -1.34
N LYS A 110 13.56 -12.28 -1.68
CA LYS A 110 15.03 -12.38 -1.67
C LYS A 110 15.59 -12.68 -0.27
N GLU A 111 15.07 -12.05 0.77
CA GLU A 111 15.46 -12.32 2.16
C GLU A 111 15.19 -13.77 2.54
N LYS A 112 14.02 -14.30 2.18
CA LYS A 112 13.67 -15.70 2.44
C LYS A 112 14.59 -16.66 1.68
N GLU A 113 14.85 -16.39 0.40
CA GLU A 113 15.76 -17.19 -0.42
C GLU A 113 17.19 -17.18 0.13
N MET A 114 17.69 -16.02 0.54
CA MET A 114 19.00 -15.89 1.18
C MET A 114 19.07 -16.61 2.51
N ALA A 115 18.03 -16.51 3.35
CA ALA A 115 17.96 -17.22 4.62
C ALA A 115 17.95 -18.75 4.42
N ASP A 116 17.19 -19.24 3.44
CA ASP A 116 17.14 -20.66 3.11
C ASP A 116 18.46 -21.15 2.49
N LYS A 117 19.11 -20.33 1.66
CA LYS A 117 20.45 -20.60 1.14
C LYS A 117 21.48 -20.68 2.26
N LEU A 118 21.51 -19.69 3.16
CA LEU A 118 22.42 -19.67 4.31
C LEU A 118 22.23 -20.89 5.21
N LYS A 119 20.98 -21.30 5.46
CA LYS A 119 20.69 -22.53 6.22
C LYS A 119 21.25 -23.78 5.52
N LYS A 120 21.08 -23.89 4.21
CA LYS A 120 21.61 -25.02 3.43
C LYS A 120 23.13 -25.03 3.42
N ASP A 121 23.74 -23.86 3.23
CA ASP A 121 25.20 -23.69 3.19
C ASP A 121 25.81 -24.03 4.56
N ASN A 122 25.22 -23.55 5.67
CA ASN A 122 25.63 -23.93 7.03
C ASN A 122 25.47 -25.43 7.28
N ALA A 123 24.33 -26.02 6.92
CA ALA A 123 24.12 -27.45 7.08
C ALA A 123 25.09 -28.29 6.22
N ARG A 124 25.52 -27.77 5.07
CA ARG A 124 26.53 -28.39 4.23
C ARG A 124 27.92 -28.26 4.86
N ALA A 125 28.29 -27.08 5.36
CA ALA A 125 29.56 -26.85 6.05
C ALA A 125 29.75 -27.78 7.26
N GLU A 126 28.71 -27.95 8.09
CA GLU A 126 28.74 -28.90 9.22
C GLU A 126 28.98 -30.34 8.75
N LYS A 127 28.30 -30.78 7.67
CA LYS A 127 28.52 -32.12 7.11
C LYS A 127 29.93 -32.29 6.56
N VAL A 128 30.44 -31.29 5.86
CA VAL A 128 31.81 -31.28 5.33
C VAL A 128 32.81 -31.39 6.47
N LYS A 129 32.63 -30.65 7.57
CA LYS A 129 33.47 -30.73 8.77
C LYS A 129 33.50 -32.13 9.39
N VAL A 130 32.34 -32.77 9.51
CA VAL A 130 32.27 -34.16 10.02
C VAL A 130 32.99 -35.13 9.09
N LEU A 131 32.84 -34.97 7.77
CA LEU A 131 33.50 -35.82 6.78
C LEU A 131 35.03 -35.59 6.78
N ALA A 132 35.48 -34.34 6.82
CA ALA A 132 36.88 -33.96 6.93
C ALA A 132 37.54 -34.60 8.15
N ASN A 133 36.91 -34.49 9.32
CA ASN A 133 37.41 -35.13 10.54
C ASN A 133 37.49 -36.67 10.40
N LYS A 134 36.48 -37.30 9.78
CA LYS A 134 36.48 -38.75 9.56
C LYS A 134 37.60 -39.18 8.60
N VAL A 135 37.84 -38.43 7.53
CA VAL A 135 38.90 -38.69 6.54
C VAL A 135 40.27 -38.48 7.18
N ALA A 136 40.46 -37.41 7.96
CA ALA A 136 41.71 -37.13 8.65
C ALA A 136 42.13 -38.23 9.64
N ASN A 137 41.16 -38.89 10.27
CA ASN A 137 41.39 -39.95 11.26
C ASN A 137 41.44 -41.36 10.66
N MET A 138 41.31 -41.50 9.34
CA MET A 138 41.32 -42.78 8.63
C MET A 138 42.69 -43.05 7.99
N PRO A 139 43.12 -44.33 7.82
CA PRO A 139 44.31 -44.65 7.05
C PRO A 139 44.25 -44.08 5.61
N PRO A 140 45.37 -43.58 5.05
CA PRO A 140 45.37 -42.90 3.75
C PRO A 140 44.80 -43.70 2.57
N GLU A 141 45.06 -45.00 2.52
CA GLU A 141 44.52 -45.86 1.45
C GLU A 141 43.00 -46.02 1.55
N SER A 142 42.46 -46.18 2.76
CA SER A 142 41.02 -46.27 2.99
C SER A 142 40.32 -44.93 2.72
N ALA A 143 40.97 -43.81 3.04
CA ALA A 143 40.50 -42.48 2.69
C ALA A 143 40.39 -42.29 1.16
N ARG A 144 41.41 -42.71 0.40
CA ARG A 144 41.35 -42.74 -1.07
C ARG A 144 40.17 -43.57 -1.54
N ASP A 145 40.01 -44.80 -1.06
CA ASP A 145 38.95 -45.71 -1.53
C ASP A 145 37.54 -45.19 -1.22
N MET A 146 37.38 -44.44 -0.12
CA MET A 146 36.12 -43.76 0.20
C MET A 146 35.83 -42.60 -0.76
N LEU A 147 36.85 -41.80 -1.10
CA LEU A 147 36.71 -40.58 -1.91
C LEU A 147 36.75 -40.85 -3.42
N ILE A 148 37.26 -42.00 -3.87
CA ILE A 148 37.43 -42.31 -5.30
C ILE A 148 36.12 -42.36 -6.09
N ASN A 149 34.95 -42.42 -5.44
CA ASN A 149 33.68 -42.39 -6.14
C ASN A 149 32.93 -41.07 -5.97
N TRP A 150 33.54 -40.08 -5.32
CA TRP A 150 32.90 -38.81 -5.03
C TRP A 150 33.06 -37.79 -6.15
N PRO A 151 32.13 -36.82 -6.29
CA PRO A 151 32.30 -35.69 -7.17
C PRO A 151 33.55 -34.87 -6.80
N ASP A 152 34.27 -34.38 -7.82
CA ASP A 152 35.54 -33.68 -7.60
C ASP A 152 35.41 -32.46 -6.66
N TYR A 153 34.31 -31.70 -6.76
CA TYR A 153 34.07 -30.54 -5.90
C TYR A 153 33.86 -30.90 -4.42
N ASP A 154 33.19 -32.02 -4.13
CA ASP A 154 32.99 -32.46 -2.74
C ASP A 154 34.32 -32.95 -2.12
N ILE A 155 35.19 -33.57 -2.93
CA ILE A 155 36.55 -33.95 -2.48
C ILE A 155 37.36 -32.70 -2.14
N ILE A 156 37.31 -31.68 -3.01
CA ILE A 156 38.02 -30.41 -2.81
C ILE A 156 37.54 -29.73 -1.52
N GLU A 157 36.24 -29.62 -1.28
CA GLU A 157 35.73 -28.97 -0.08
C GLU A 157 36.12 -29.68 1.21
N VAL A 158 36.15 -31.01 1.20
CA VAL A 158 36.63 -31.80 2.33
C VAL A 158 38.14 -31.57 2.53
N PHE A 159 38.93 -31.53 1.46
CA PHE A 159 40.36 -31.25 1.57
C PHE A 159 40.64 -29.83 2.07
N GLU A 160 39.93 -28.82 1.57
CA GLU A 160 40.03 -27.44 2.08
C GLU A 160 39.66 -27.36 3.56
N GLN A 161 38.61 -28.07 3.99
CA GLN A 161 38.25 -28.10 5.41
C GLN A 161 39.30 -28.82 6.25
N MET A 162 39.89 -29.91 5.75
CA MET A 162 40.99 -30.61 6.42
C MET A 162 42.23 -29.73 6.55
N ASP A 163 42.55 -28.95 5.51
CA ASP A 163 43.66 -27.99 5.54
C ASP A 163 43.42 -26.91 6.59
N ARG A 164 42.21 -26.34 6.64
CA ARG A 164 41.81 -25.37 7.68
C ARG A 164 41.90 -25.96 9.08
N ASP A 165 41.32 -27.14 9.31
CA ASP A 165 41.34 -27.80 10.61
C ASP A 165 42.78 -28.13 11.05
N ALA A 166 43.64 -28.55 10.12
CA ALA A 166 45.05 -28.83 10.40
C ALA A 166 45.83 -27.55 10.75
N GLU A 167 45.59 -26.45 10.03
CA GLU A 167 46.19 -25.14 10.30
C GLU A 167 45.75 -24.59 11.67
N GLU A 168 44.45 -24.68 12.00
CA GLU A 168 43.89 -24.30 13.30
C GLU A 168 44.51 -25.11 14.45
N ASP A 169 44.75 -26.40 14.23
CA ASP A 169 45.38 -27.28 15.23
C ASP A 169 46.92 -27.22 15.23
N GLY A 170 47.54 -26.42 14.36
CA GLY A 170 48.99 -26.30 14.22
C GLY A 170 49.68 -27.58 13.72
N ARG A 171 48.96 -28.44 12.98
CA ARG A 171 49.44 -29.70 12.41
C ARG A 171 49.73 -29.55 10.91
N GLN A 172 50.64 -30.36 10.39
CA GLN A 172 50.85 -30.43 8.94
C GLN A 172 49.68 -31.14 8.26
N THR A 173 49.22 -30.60 7.14
CA THR A 173 48.17 -31.24 6.34
C THR A 173 48.69 -32.47 5.59
N ILE A 174 47.81 -33.46 5.44
CA ILE A 174 48.05 -34.70 4.70
C ILE A 174 47.32 -34.72 3.35
N THR A 175 46.55 -33.68 3.00
CA THR A 175 45.71 -33.63 1.79
C THR A 175 46.52 -33.79 0.50
N THR A 176 47.68 -33.14 0.40
CA THR A 176 48.61 -33.29 -0.73
C THR A 176 49.05 -34.75 -0.90
N TYR A 177 49.35 -35.45 0.21
CA TYR A 177 49.71 -36.86 0.15
C TYR A 177 48.53 -37.73 -0.29
N LEU A 178 47.34 -37.51 0.28
CA LEU A 178 46.11 -38.21 -0.13
C LEU A 178 45.84 -38.05 -1.62
N LEU A 179 46.05 -36.84 -2.16
CA LEU A 179 45.89 -36.53 -3.58
C LEU A 179 46.86 -37.36 -4.47
N THR A 180 48.06 -37.67 -3.99
CA THR A 180 49.00 -38.55 -4.70
C THR A 180 48.55 -40.02 -4.77
N LEU A 181 47.60 -40.44 -3.93
CA LEU A 181 47.06 -41.80 -3.95
C LEU A 181 45.97 -41.99 -5.01
N PHE A 182 45.41 -40.91 -5.57
CA PHE A 182 44.43 -40.97 -6.66
C PHE A 182 45.08 -41.32 -8.01
N PRO A 183 44.32 -41.91 -8.95
CA PRO A 183 44.74 -42.07 -10.34
C PRO A 183 45.19 -40.75 -10.97
N ALA A 184 46.23 -40.78 -11.80
CA ALA A 184 46.88 -39.58 -12.34
C ALA A 184 45.91 -38.64 -13.09
N GLU A 185 45.03 -39.22 -13.90
CA GLU A 185 44.00 -38.49 -14.65
C GLU A 185 43.07 -37.71 -13.71
N ARG A 186 42.53 -38.39 -12.71
CA ARG A 186 41.61 -37.79 -11.74
C ARG A 186 42.30 -36.74 -10.87
N ARG A 187 43.54 -37.00 -10.46
CA ARG A 187 44.37 -36.06 -9.71
C ARG A 187 44.51 -34.74 -10.45
N SER A 188 44.84 -34.78 -11.74
CA SER A 188 45.00 -33.57 -12.56
C SER A 188 43.70 -32.77 -12.63
N VAL A 189 42.56 -33.44 -12.82
CA VAL A 189 41.24 -32.79 -12.84
C VAL A 189 40.91 -32.13 -11.50
N ILE A 190 41.11 -32.85 -10.39
CA ILE A 190 40.87 -32.32 -9.04
C ILE A 190 41.78 -31.12 -8.77
N SER A 191 43.09 -31.22 -9.06
CA SER A 191 44.04 -30.11 -8.87
C SER A 191 43.66 -28.88 -9.69
N ASN A 192 43.29 -29.03 -10.96
CA ASN A 192 42.87 -27.91 -11.80
C ASN A 192 41.60 -27.25 -11.26
N LYS A 193 40.61 -28.05 -10.84
CA LYS A 193 39.37 -27.55 -10.25
C LYS A 193 39.59 -26.90 -8.88
N TRP A 194 40.56 -27.37 -8.10
CA TRP A 194 40.91 -26.79 -6.81
C TRP A 194 41.52 -25.39 -7.00
N LEU A 195 42.41 -25.23 -7.98
CA LEU A 195 42.97 -23.91 -8.33
C LEU A 195 41.87 -22.93 -8.80
N ASP A 196 40.92 -23.41 -9.61
CA ASP A 196 39.76 -22.62 -10.04
C ASP A 196 38.79 -22.27 -8.88
N ALA A 197 38.55 -23.22 -7.96
CA ALA A 197 37.71 -23.00 -6.79
C ALA A 197 38.32 -21.94 -5.86
N GLY A 198 39.64 -21.97 -5.65
CA GLY A 198 40.37 -20.93 -4.93
C GLY A 198 40.23 -19.55 -5.55
N ALA A 199 40.14 -19.45 -6.89
CA ALA A 199 39.92 -18.20 -7.60
C ALA A 199 38.50 -17.61 -7.41
N ARG A 200 37.50 -18.44 -7.09
CA ARG A 200 36.11 -17.99 -6.82
C ARG A 200 35.91 -17.32 -5.46
N ASN A 201 36.78 -17.62 -4.47
CA ASN A 201 36.70 -17.06 -3.12
C ASN A 201 37.42 -15.71 -2.97
N VAL A 202 38.05 -15.19 -4.03
CA VAL A 202 38.58 -13.83 -4.03
C VAL A 202 37.42 -12.86 -4.26
N PRO A 203 37.11 -11.95 -3.32
CA PRO A 203 36.09 -10.93 -3.56
C PRO A 203 36.50 -10.12 -4.79
N ASN A 204 35.68 -10.16 -5.84
CA ASN A 204 35.89 -9.37 -7.04
C ASN A 204 35.61 -7.88 -6.73
N TYR A 205 36.54 -7.22 -6.02
CA TYR A 205 36.60 -5.77 -5.89
C TYR A 205 37.12 -5.19 -7.21
N GLY A 206 36.33 -5.27 -8.28
CA GLY A 206 36.85 -4.81 -9.58
C GLY A 206 35.95 -4.90 -10.80
N LYS A 207 34.82 -5.62 -10.78
CA LYS A 207 33.83 -5.44 -11.86
C LYS A 207 33.00 -4.19 -11.60
N SER A 208 33.51 -3.05 -12.07
CA SER A 208 32.70 -1.85 -12.30
C SER A 208 31.48 -2.23 -13.12
N ILE A 209 30.33 -1.72 -12.71
CA ILE A 209 29.00 -1.91 -13.31
C ILE A 209 28.89 -1.34 -14.74
N ASP A 210 29.99 -0.83 -15.30
CA ASP A 210 30.01 -0.09 -16.55
C ASP A 210 30.24 -0.99 -17.80
N GLU A 211 30.48 -2.29 -17.65
CA GLU A 211 30.72 -3.19 -18.81
C GLU A 211 29.44 -3.82 -19.40
N ASP A 212 28.27 -3.64 -18.79
CA ASP A 212 27.00 -4.18 -19.33
C ASP A 212 26.30 -3.26 -20.35
N ASN A 213 26.96 -2.18 -20.79
CA ASN A 213 26.35 -1.15 -21.64
C ASN A 213 27.00 -0.95 -23.02
N ASP A 214 27.84 -1.88 -23.47
CA ASP A 214 28.32 -1.89 -24.86
C ASP A 214 28.17 -3.28 -25.48
N GLU A 215 27.02 -3.54 -26.10
CA GLU A 215 26.94 -4.04 -27.47
C GLU A 215 25.48 -3.98 -28.00
N PRO A 216 25.24 -3.67 -29.30
CA PRO A 216 23.93 -3.63 -29.94
C PRO A 216 23.32 -5.01 -30.22
#